data_AF-A0A4R0GBB0-F1
#
_entry.id   AF-A0A4R0GBB0-F1
#
_cell.length_a   1.000
_cell.length_b   1.000
_cell.length_c   1.000
_cell.angle_alpha   90.00
_cell.angle_beta   90.00
_cell.angle_gamma   90.00
#
_symmetry.space_group_name_H-M   'P 1'
#
loop_
_entity.id
_entity.type
_entity.pdbx_description
1 polymer ?
#
loop_
_entity_poly.entity_id
_entity_poly.type
_entity_poly.pdbx_seq_one_letter_code
_entity_poly.pdbx_strand_id
1 'polypeptide(L)'
;MTGDHDAWLATIPAGAGRGDVLLRAGQRVHAGLRLGDLVRRRPPGVTGHQWNVASRSRLDLVVCAEGTDRVEFAVEFRPPSLDAAARRSERVMAAVTAAVGLPVLRLVSTTLTAAEHGPGIVTYLLDARRYAEGAVGADVAAVGFRDIVGRLPDGRTGAVNDLGALARADAVQAYVARRLADPILRGLHVRWAAGPAEGWAWVEVRPGECLVERVSLHADRLSCGVDPARLAEDLAVLAVGDQLRRLDAGIPVLVGRPELIGDIRRLRERRHELADDFAYDHLCQV
;
A
#
# COMPACT_ATOMS: atom_id res chain seq x y z
N MET A 1 4.69 28.24 11.49
CA MET A 1 5.67 28.55 10.42
C MET A 1 5.35 27.70 9.19
N THR A 2 4.27 28.05 8.49
CA THR A 2 3.75 27.31 7.32
C THR A 2 3.84 28.23 6.11
N GLY A 3 4.93 28.14 5.36
CA GLY A 3 5.14 29.02 4.21
C GLY A 3 6.44 28.71 3.52
N ASP A 4 6.40 27.74 2.58
CA ASP A 4 7.14 27.74 1.30
C ASP A 4 6.97 26.42 0.53
N HIS A 5 6.43 25.37 1.16
CA HIS A 5 6.31 24.04 0.54
C HIS A 5 5.29 24.03 -0.62
N ASP A 6 4.25 24.87 -0.53
CA ASP A 6 3.24 25.07 -1.57
C ASP A 6 3.76 25.77 -2.84
N ALA A 7 4.94 26.41 -2.79
CA ALA A 7 5.45 27.19 -3.91
C ALA A 7 5.89 26.33 -5.11
N TRP A 8 6.14 25.03 -4.88
CA TRP A 8 6.73 24.14 -5.89
C TRP A 8 5.70 23.32 -6.66
N LEU A 9 4.59 22.94 -6.03
CA LEU A 9 3.56 22.13 -6.66
C LEU A 9 2.63 22.98 -7.53
N ALA A 10 2.32 22.45 -8.71
CA ALA A 10 1.35 23.02 -9.62
C ALA A 10 -0.08 22.70 -9.16
N THR A 11 -1.04 23.51 -9.61
CA THR A 11 -2.45 23.15 -9.59
C THR A 11 -2.77 22.29 -10.81
N ILE A 12 -3.54 21.23 -10.63
CA ILE A 12 -3.82 20.23 -11.65
C ILE A 12 -5.26 20.37 -12.14
N PRO A 13 -5.48 20.79 -13.40
CA PRO A 13 -6.83 21.02 -13.91
C PRO A 13 -7.62 19.71 -14.02
N ALA A 14 -8.94 19.80 -13.96
CA ALA A 14 -9.85 18.64 -13.94
C ALA A 14 -9.66 17.64 -15.09
N GLY A 15 -9.27 18.10 -16.27
CA GLY A 15 -9.01 17.25 -17.44
C GLY A 15 -7.57 16.73 -17.57
N ALA A 16 -6.71 16.92 -16.57
CA ALA A 16 -5.33 16.44 -16.61
C ALA A 16 -5.23 14.91 -16.43
N GLY A 17 -4.09 14.34 -16.85
CA GLY A 17 -3.80 12.92 -16.67
C GLY A 17 -4.26 12.06 -17.84
N ARG A 18 -4.34 10.76 -17.59
CA ARG A 18 -4.81 9.74 -18.55
C ARG A 18 -5.93 8.94 -17.91
N GLY A 19 -6.95 8.64 -18.70
CA GLY A 19 -8.07 7.81 -18.25
C GLY A 19 -9.10 8.57 -17.43
N ASP A 20 -10.04 7.81 -16.86
CA ASP A 20 -11.16 8.39 -16.12
C ASP A 20 -10.71 8.96 -14.78
N VAL A 21 -11.31 10.10 -14.45
CA VAL A 21 -11.06 10.81 -13.20
C VAL A 21 -12.00 10.29 -12.13
N LEU A 22 -11.45 9.74 -11.05
CA LEU A 22 -12.24 9.33 -9.89
C LEU A 22 -12.48 10.55 -8.98
N LEU A 23 -13.74 10.76 -8.59
CA LEU A 23 -14.13 11.74 -7.58
C LEU A 23 -14.57 11.02 -6.31
N ARG A 24 -13.96 11.37 -5.17
CA ARG A 24 -14.31 10.81 -3.87
C ARG A 24 -14.00 11.80 -2.77
N ALA A 25 -14.94 12.01 -1.85
CA ALA A 25 -14.75 12.79 -0.62
C ALA A 25 -14.25 14.24 -0.80
N GLY A 26 -14.46 14.86 -1.97
CA GLY A 26 -13.94 16.20 -2.29
C GLY A 26 -12.52 16.18 -2.85
N GLN A 27 -12.02 15.00 -3.20
CA GLN A 27 -10.77 14.80 -3.92
C GLN A 27 -10.99 14.24 -5.32
N ARG A 28 -10.06 14.58 -6.20
CA ARG A 28 -9.96 14.15 -7.59
C ARG A 28 -8.70 13.31 -7.77
N VAL A 29 -8.84 12.13 -8.38
CA VAL A 29 -7.71 11.21 -8.63
C VAL A 29 -7.41 11.18 -10.12
N HIS A 30 -6.18 11.56 -10.49
CA HIS A 30 -5.66 11.53 -11.84
C HIS A 30 -4.69 10.37 -12.01
N ALA A 31 -4.85 9.58 -13.07
CA ALA A 31 -3.89 8.52 -13.38
C ALA A 31 -2.79 8.98 -14.34
N GLY A 32 -1.57 8.45 -14.13
CA GLY A 32 -0.47 8.51 -15.10
C GLY A 32 0.14 9.90 -15.36
N LEU A 33 0.03 10.84 -14.42
CA LEU A 33 0.71 12.14 -14.49
C LEU A 33 2.22 11.98 -14.33
N ARG A 34 3.00 12.82 -15.02
CA ARG A 34 4.44 12.89 -14.81
C ARG A 34 4.78 13.79 -13.64
N LEU A 35 5.90 13.54 -12.97
CA LEU A 35 6.37 14.44 -11.91
C LEU A 35 6.62 15.87 -12.44
N GLY A 36 7.07 16.00 -13.70
CA GLY A 36 7.22 17.30 -14.35
C GLY A 36 5.91 18.06 -14.56
N ASP A 37 4.77 17.36 -14.60
CA ASP A 37 3.44 17.99 -14.69
C ASP A 37 3.01 18.55 -13.32
N LEU A 38 3.54 18.01 -12.22
CA LEU A 38 3.18 18.39 -10.85
C LEU A 38 4.06 19.50 -10.27
N VAL A 39 5.21 19.79 -10.87
CA VAL A 39 6.24 20.64 -10.28
C VAL A 39 6.56 21.79 -11.22
N ARG A 40 6.36 23.03 -10.75
CA ARG A 40 6.43 24.24 -11.59
C ARG A 40 7.84 24.53 -12.15
N ARG A 41 8.88 24.20 -11.37
CA ARG A 41 10.29 24.43 -11.71
C ARG A 41 11.19 23.47 -10.92
N ARG A 42 12.40 23.21 -11.43
CA ARG A 42 13.39 22.37 -10.74
C ARG A 42 13.63 22.87 -9.31
N PRO A 43 13.49 22.02 -8.28
CA PRO A 43 13.74 22.41 -6.89
C PRO A 43 15.24 22.68 -6.63
N PRO A 44 15.58 23.55 -5.66
CA PRO A 44 16.95 23.77 -5.24
C PRO A 44 17.56 22.49 -4.66
N GLY A 45 18.88 22.32 -4.79
CA GLY A 45 19.58 21.11 -4.32
C GLY A 45 19.42 19.87 -5.22
N VAL A 46 18.54 19.91 -6.22
CA VAL A 46 18.42 18.85 -7.23
C VAL A 46 19.23 19.23 -8.48
N THR A 47 20.11 18.32 -8.90
CA THR A 47 20.93 18.50 -10.10
C THR A 47 20.07 18.46 -11.37
N GLY A 48 20.55 19.08 -12.46
CA GLY A 48 19.86 19.01 -13.75
C GLY A 48 19.65 17.58 -14.25
N HIS A 49 20.62 16.69 -14.01
CA HIS A 49 20.51 15.28 -14.36
C HIS A 49 19.40 14.58 -13.56
N GLN A 50 19.38 14.72 -12.23
CA GLN A 50 18.33 14.16 -11.37
C GLN A 50 16.94 14.65 -11.79
N TRP A 51 16.81 15.94 -12.08
CA TRP A 51 15.56 16.52 -12.54
C TRP A 51 15.11 15.98 -13.91
N ASN A 52 16.01 15.89 -14.89
CA ASN A 52 15.69 15.35 -16.21
C ASN A 52 15.24 13.89 -16.17
N VAL A 53 15.80 13.10 -15.24
CA VAL A 53 15.36 11.72 -15.00
C VAL A 53 13.99 11.71 -14.32
N ALA A 54 13.86 12.38 -13.17
CA ALA A 54 12.66 12.31 -12.34
C ALA A 54 11.42 12.94 -13.01
N SER A 55 11.58 14.08 -13.68
CA SER A 55 10.46 14.82 -14.31
C SER A 55 9.72 14.01 -15.37
N ARG A 56 10.36 13.00 -15.98
CA ARG A 56 9.77 12.14 -17.01
C ARG A 56 9.06 10.92 -16.42
N SER A 57 9.39 10.55 -15.18
CA SER A 57 8.78 9.44 -14.47
C SER A 57 7.31 9.73 -14.21
N ARG A 58 6.50 8.67 -14.30
CA ARG A 58 5.07 8.72 -14.07
C ARG A 58 4.74 8.25 -12.66
N LEU A 59 3.83 8.99 -12.06
CA LEU A 59 3.10 8.60 -10.86
C LEU A 59 1.85 7.89 -11.32
N ASP A 60 1.54 6.75 -10.71
CA ASP A 60 0.44 5.91 -11.17
C ASP A 60 -0.89 6.58 -10.87
N LEU A 61 -1.03 7.14 -9.67
CA LEU A 61 -2.20 7.92 -9.24
C LEU A 61 -1.76 9.17 -8.48
N VAL A 62 -2.41 10.31 -8.76
CA VAL A 62 -2.18 11.59 -8.08
C VAL A 62 -3.51 12.10 -7.57
N VAL A 63 -3.56 12.43 -6.29
CA VAL A 63 -4.75 12.91 -5.61
C VAL A 63 -4.66 14.41 -5.44
N CYS A 64 -5.69 15.11 -5.87
CA CYS A 64 -5.81 16.56 -5.80
C CYS A 64 -7.08 16.95 -5.04
N ALA A 65 -7.03 18.06 -4.30
CA ALA A 65 -8.21 18.66 -3.70
C ALA A 65 -9.13 19.25 -4.79
N GLU A 66 -10.40 18.86 -4.84
CA GLU A 66 -11.33 19.27 -5.90
C GLU A 66 -11.57 20.79 -5.94
N GLY A 67 -11.61 21.45 -4.78
CA GLY A 67 -11.90 22.89 -4.68
C GLY A 67 -10.71 23.81 -4.93
N THR A 68 -9.48 23.30 -4.92
CA THR A 68 -8.26 24.12 -5.09
C THR A 68 -7.31 23.62 -6.17
N ASP A 69 -7.61 22.47 -6.76
CA ASP A 69 -6.77 21.75 -7.72
C ASP A 69 -5.35 21.46 -7.20
N ARG A 70 -5.11 21.58 -5.89
CA ARG A 70 -3.80 21.35 -5.28
C ARG A 70 -3.53 19.86 -5.12
N VAL A 71 -2.32 19.44 -5.44
CA VAL A 71 -1.84 18.07 -5.20
C VAL A 71 -1.73 17.82 -3.70
N GLU A 72 -2.39 16.78 -3.22
CA GLU A 72 -2.32 16.34 -1.82
C GLU A 72 -1.29 15.23 -1.62
N PHE A 73 -1.30 14.21 -2.47
CA PHE A 73 -0.35 13.09 -2.45
C PHE A 73 -0.38 12.29 -3.75
N ALA A 74 0.59 11.40 -3.92
CA ALA A 74 0.63 10.43 -5.00
C ALA A 74 0.77 8.99 -4.50
N VAL A 75 0.33 8.03 -5.32
CA VAL A 75 0.44 6.60 -5.07
C VAL A 75 1.14 5.95 -6.26
N GLU A 76 2.19 5.18 -5.98
CA GLU A 76 2.96 4.42 -6.98
C GLU A 76 2.82 2.92 -6.73
N PHE A 77 2.65 2.15 -7.80
CA PHE A 77 2.66 0.70 -7.81
C PHE A 77 3.89 0.21 -8.57
N ARG A 78 4.64 -0.70 -7.96
CA ARG A 78 5.87 -1.24 -8.54
C ARG A 78 5.95 -2.75 -8.31
N PRO A 79 6.41 -3.53 -9.30
CA PRO A 79 6.84 -4.89 -9.03
C PRO A 79 8.15 -4.88 -8.20
N PRO A 80 8.45 -5.93 -7.44
CA PRO A 80 9.76 -6.08 -6.82
C PRO A 80 10.86 -6.07 -7.90
N SER A 81 11.91 -5.27 -7.70
CA SER A 81 13.02 -5.16 -8.65
C SER A 81 14.37 -5.43 -8.01
N LEU A 82 15.12 -6.35 -8.61
CA LEU A 82 16.52 -6.62 -8.27
C LEU A 82 17.51 -5.78 -9.11
N ASP A 83 17.03 -4.98 -10.05
CA ASP A 83 17.87 -4.16 -10.91
C ASP A 83 18.45 -2.93 -10.18
N ALA A 84 19.76 -2.77 -10.26
CA ALA A 84 20.48 -1.65 -9.69
C ALA A 84 20.12 -0.31 -10.36
N ALA A 85 19.82 -0.31 -11.67
CA ALA A 85 19.40 0.89 -12.38
C ALA A 85 18.00 1.34 -11.95
N ALA A 86 17.04 0.41 -11.83
CA ALA A 86 15.73 0.68 -11.22
C ALA A 86 15.86 1.30 -9.82
N ARG A 87 16.64 0.68 -8.92
CA ARG A 87 16.88 1.22 -7.57
C ARG A 87 17.51 2.62 -7.57
N ARG A 88 18.38 2.92 -8.55
CA ARG A 88 18.96 4.26 -8.70
C ARG A 88 17.88 5.27 -9.10
N SER A 89 17.04 4.93 -10.08
CA SER A 89 15.93 5.78 -10.51
C SER A 89 14.92 6.03 -9.39
N GLU A 90 14.64 5.01 -8.57
CA GLU A 90 13.79 5.15 -7.37
C GLU A 90 14.37 6.11 -6.34
N ARG A 91 15.67 6.00 -6.04
CA ARG A 91 16.34 6.97 -5.13
C ARG A 91 16.31 8.39 -5.68
N VAL A 92 16.48 8.55 -6.99
CA VAL A 92 16.37 9.87 -7.65
C VAL A 92 14.93 10.39 -7.51
N MET A 93 13.92 9.56 -7.77
CA MET A 93 12.52 9.93 -7.59
C MET A 93 12.22 10.35 -6.16
N ALA A 94 12.58 9.53 -5.17
CA ALA A 94 12.38 9.82 -3.75
C ALA A 94 13.05 11.14 -3.33
N ALA A 95 14.28 11.40 -3.80
CA ALA A 95 14.97 12.65 -3.52
C ALA A 95 14.24 13.87 -4.10
N VAL A 96 13.73 13.78 -5.34
CA VAL A 96 13.02 14.89 -5.99
C VAL A 96 11.64 15.11 -5.37
N THR A 97 10.87 14.04 -5.08
CA THR A 97 9.55 14.16 -4.44
C THR A 97 9.67 14.74 -3.02
N ALA A 98 10.69 14.33 -2.26
CA ALA A 98 11.00 14.92 -0.96
C ALA A 98 11.38 16.41 -1.07
N ALA A 99 12.19 16.78 -2.08
CA ALA A 99 12.61 18.16 -2.30
C ALA A 99 11.45 19.11 -2.65
N VAL A 100 10.43 18.62 -3.37
CA VAL A 100 9.23 19.42 -3.73
C VAL A 100 8.10 19.32 -2.71
N GLY A 101 8.29 18.59 -1.62
CA GLY A 101 7.27 18.47 -0.58
C GLY A 101 6.16 17.46 -0.88
N LEU A 102 6.22 16.70 -1.98
CA LEU A 102 5.14 15.81 -2.40
C LEU A 102 5.07 14.56 -1.51
N PRO A 103 3.96 14.33 -0.78
CA PRO A 103 3.74 13.06 -0.09
C PRO A 103 3.53 11.93 -1.09
N VAL A 104 4.21 10.80 -0.90
CA VAL A 104 4.14 9.65 -1.80
C VAL A 104 3.98 8.37 -0.99
N LEU A 105 3.03 7.52 -1.41
CA LEU A 105 2.96 6.12 -1.00
C LEU A 105 3.44 5.24 -2.15
N ARG A 106 4.53 4.50 -1.96
CA ARG A 106 4.96 3.49 -2.91
C ARG A 106 4.61 2.10 -2.39
N LEU A 107 3.85 1.38 -3.20
CA LEU A 107 3.48 -0.01 -3.01
C LEU A 107 4.35 -0.90 -3.90
N VAL A 108 5.05 -1.84 -3.28
CA VAL A 108 5.79 -2.89 -3.98
C VAL A 108 5.04 -4.21 -3.81
N SER A 109 4.56 -4.79 -4.91
CA SER A 109 3.79 -6.04 -4.92
C SER A 109 3.95 -6.74 -6.26
N THR A 110 3.92 -8.08 -6.26
CA THR A 110 3.85 -8.90 -7.49
C THR A 110 2.46 -8.96 -8.10
N THR A 111 1.43 -8.66 -7.31
CA THR A 111 0.02 -8.88 -7.67
C THR A 111 -0.76 -7.57 -7.80
N LEU A 112 -0.55 -6.62 -6.89
CA LEU A 112 -1.31 -5.37 -6.89
C LEU A 112 -0.83 -4.43 -7.99
N THR A 113 -1.76 -3.99 -8.83
CA THR A 113 -1.51 -3.06 -9.93
C THR A 113 -2.34 -1.79 -9.80
N ALA A 114 -1.83 -0.67 -10.32
CA ALA A 114 -2.55 0.60 -10.30
C ALA A 114 -3.88 0.55 -11.06
N ALA A 115 -3.94 -0.16 -12.19
CA ALA A 115 -5.13 -0.21 -13.03
C ALA A 115 -6.28 -0.97 -12.36
N GLU A 116 -5.99 -2.10 -11.73
CA GLU A 116 -7.03 -2.96 -11.14
C GLU A 116 -7.34 -2.59 -9.69
N HIS A 117 -6.32 -2.25 -8.90
CA HIS A 117 -6.45 -2.10 -7.44
C HIS A 117 -6.38 -0.64 -6.99
N GLY A 118 -5.83 0.23 -7.82
CA GLY A 118 -5.58 1.63 -7.52
C GLY A 118 -6.79 2.41 -7.02
N PRO A 119 -7.93 2.42 -7.76
CA PRO A 119 -9.13 3.14 -7.34
C PRO A 119 -9.63 2.74 -5.94
N GLY A 120 -9.63 1.43 -5.64
CA GLY A 120 -10.07 0.91 -4.35
C GLY A 120 -9.11 1.29 -3.22
N ILE A 121 -7.80 1.15 -3.44
CA ILE A 121 -6.77 1.50 -2.46
C ILE A 121 -6.78 3.02 -2.17
N VAL A 122 -6.86 3.87 -3.19
CA VAL A 122 -6.92 5.33 -2.99
C VAL A 122 -8.20 5.74 -2.27
N THR A 123 -9.34 5.13 -2.60
CA THR A 123 -10.61 5.38 -1.89
C THR A 123 -10.47 5.05 -0.41
N TYR A 124 -9.86 3.91 -0.08
CA TYR A 124 -9.58 3.53 1.30
C TYR A 124 -8.70 4.55 2.02
N LEU A 125 -7.61 5.00 1.39
CA LEU A 125 -6.70 5.98 1.97
C LEU A 125 -7.39 7.32 2.26
N LEU A 126 -8.25 7.77 1.34
CA LEU A 126 -9.05 8.99 1.49
C LEU A 126 -10.04 8.87 2.66
N ASP A 127 -10.79 7.77 2.72
CA ASP A 127 -11.78 7.53 3.76
C ASP A 127 -11.11 7.39 5.13
N ALA A 128 -9.99 6.67 5.21
CA ALA A 128 -9.20 6.50 6.44
C ALA A 128 -8.63 7.85 6.94
N ARG A 129 -8.06 8.65 6.02
CA ARG A 129 -7.50 9.95 6.35
C ARG A 129 -8.56 10.90 6.86
N ARG A 130 -9.71 10.99 6.18
CA ARG A 130 -10.83 11.82 6.61
C ARG A 130 -11.36 11.41 7.98
N TYR A 131 -11.46 10.10 8.22
CA TYR A 131 -11.87 9.59 9.52
C TYR A 131 -10.89 10.01 10.63
N ALA A 132 -9.59 9.86 10.38
CA ALA A 132 -8.55 10.24 11.32
C ALA A 132 -8.54 11.75 11.60
N GLU A 133 -8.71 12.59 10.57
CA GLU A 133 -8.83 14.05 10.70
C GLU A 133 -10.06 14.44 11.53
N GLY A 134 -11.20 13.76 11.34
CA GLY A 134 -12.42 14.00 12.11
C GLY A 134 -12.36 13.53 13.58
N ALA A 135 -11.45 12.61 13.90
CA ALA A 135 -11.22 12.14 15.27
C ALA A 135 -10.29 13.06 16.09
N VAL A 136 -9.60 14.01 15.44
CA VAL A 136 -8.72 14.97 16.13
C VAL A 136 -9.54 15.88 17.03
N GLY A 137 -9.24 15.89 18.33
CA GLY A 137 -9.90 16.74 19.32
C GLY A 137 -11.14 16.14 19.98
N ALA A 138 -11.42 14.85 19.79
CA ALA A 138 -12.42 14.13 20.56
C ALA A 138 -11.87 13.76 21.96
N ASP A 139 -12.67 13.97 23.01
CA ASP A 139 -12.34 13.61 24.41
C ASP A 139 -12.39 12.09 24.68
N VAL A 140 -12.66 11.28 23.66
CA VAL A 140 -12.72 9.81 23.74
C VAL A 140 -11.49 9.24 23.07
N ALA A 141 -10.95 8.13 23.60
CA ALA A 141 -9.87 7.39 22.96
C ALA A 141 -10.24 7.09 21.50
N ALA A 142 -9.43 7.60 20.56
CA ALA A 142 -9.72 7.50 19.14
C ALA A 142 -9.67 6.03 18.69
N VAL A 143 -10.82 5.46 18.34
CA VAL A 143 -10.91 4.19 17.63
C VAL A 143 -10.32 4.42 16.24
N GLY A 144 -9.36 3.61 15.79
CA GLY A 144 -8.80 3.75 14.44
C GLY A 144 -9.83 3.37 13.37
N PHE A 145 -9.71 3.95 12.16
CA PHE A 145 -10.63 3.66 11.06
C PHE A 145 -10.78 2.15 10.79
N ARG A 146 -9.65 1.42 10.78
CA ARG A 146 -9.57 -0.04 10.62
C ARG A 146 -10.03 -0.82 11.84
N ASP A 147 -10.15 -0.20 13.01
CA ASP A 147 -10.54 -0.85 14.26
C ASP A 147 -12.07 -0.86 14.46
N ILE A 148 -12.83 -0.26 13.54
CA ILE A 148 -14.28 -0.31 13.57
C ILE A 148 -14.74 -1.75 13.31
N VAL A 149 -15.38 -2.34 14.32
CA VAL A 149 -15.88 -3.71 14.27
C VAL A 149 -17.35 -3.71 13.86
N GLY A 150 -17.71 -4.62 12.94
CA GLY A 150 -19.07 -4.82 12.48
C GLY A 150 -19.23 -6.18 11.79
N ARG A 151 -20.33 -6.37 11.05
CA ARG A 151 -20.61 -7.64 10.39
C ARG A 151 -19.94 -7.72 9.02
N LEU A 152 -19.16 -8.77 8.80
CA LEU A 152 -18.45 -9.04 7.56
C LEU A 152 -19.38 -9.75 6.54
N PRO A 153 -19.02 -9.76 5.24
CA PRO A 153 -19.80 -10.43 4.20
C PRO A 153 -20.01 -11.94 4.42
N ASP A 154 -19.11 -12.59 5.15
CA ASP A 154 -19.20 -14.00 5.53
C ASP A 154 -20.06 -14.24 6.80
N GLY A 155 -20.69 -13.19 7.33
CA GLY A 155 -21.57 -13.22 8.49
C GLY A 155 -20.88 -13.14 9.85
N ARG A 156 -19.53 -13.16 9.91
CA ARG A 156 -18.75 -13.03 11.15
C ARG A 156 -18.65 -11.57 11.60
N THR A 157 -18.17 -11.36 12.83
CA THR A 157 -17.84 -10.03 13.36
C THR A 157 -16.35 -9.76 13.18
N GLY A 158 -15.98 -8.58 12.67
CA GLY A 158 -14.58 -8.18 12.48
C GLY A 158 -14.44 -6.75 11.97
N ALA A 159 -13.21 -6.35 11.64
CA ALA A 159 -12.91 -5.03 11.09
C ALA A 159 -13.64 -4.82 9.74
N VAL A 160 -14.57 -3.86 9.68
CA VAL A 160 -15.38 -3.61 8.47
C VAL A 160 -14.66 -2.73 7.46
N ASN A 161 -13.73 -1.90 7.94
CA ASN A 161 -12.90 -1.03 7.11
C ASN A 161 -11.49 -1.63 6.96
N ASP A 162 -11.46 -2.88 6.51
CA ASP A 162 -10.25 -3.64 6.24
C ASP A 162 -10.26 -4.04 4.76
N LEU A 163 -9.19 -3.72 4.03
CA LEU A 163 -9.01 -4.08 2.62
C LEU A 163 -9.04 -5.60 2.38
N GLY A 164 -8.74 -6.38 3.42
CA GLY A 164 -8.74 -7.84 3.41
C GLY A 164 -10.08 -8.50 3.74
N ALA A 165 -11.13 -7.75 4.07
CA ALA A 165 -12.42 -8.33 4.46
C ALA A 165 -13.04 -9.22 3.36
N LEU A 166 -13.01 -8.76 2.10
CA LEU A 166 -13.49 -9.53 0.95
C LEU A 166 -12.61 -10.75 0.67
N ALA A 167 -11.29 -10.63 0.79
CA ALA A 167 -10.36 -11.74 0.59
C ALA A 167 -10.60 -12.89 1.59
N ARG A 168 -10.96 -12.58 2.84
CA ARG A 168 -11.33 -13.59 3.84
C ARG A 168 -12.63 -14.31 3.48
N ALA A 169 -13.61 -13.59 2.94
CA ALA A 169 -14.83 -14.21 2.41
C ALA A 169 -14.50 -15.11 1.21
N ASP A 170 -13.65 -14.65 0.28
CA ASP A 170 -13.19 -15.43 -0.87
C ASP A 170 -12.45 -16.71 -0.45
N ALA A 171 -11.62 -16.66 0.60
CA ALA A 171 -10.95 -17.84 1.15
C ALA A 171 -11.95 -18.87 1.69
N VAL A 172 -12.99 -18.44 2.40
CA VAL A 172 -14.08 -19.33 2.86
C VAL A 172 -14.79 -19.97 1.66
N GLN A 173 -15.14 -19.18 0.63
CA GLN A 173 -15.79 -19.71 -0.57
C GLN A 173 -14.89 -20.68 -1.34
N ALA A 174 -13.60 -20.39 -1.46
CA ALA A 174 -12.63 -21.26 -2.09
C ALA A 174 -12.48 -22.59 -1.34
N TYR A 175 -12.45 -22.57 -0.01
CA TYR A 175 -12.45 -23.77 0.81
C TYR A 175 -13.73 -24.61 0.64
N VAL A 176 -14.91 -23.98 0.67
CA VAL A 176 -16.19 -24.67 0.42
C VAL A 176 -16.21 -25.32 -0.96
N ALA A 177 -15.63 -24.64 -1.97
CA ALA A 177 -15.44 -25.16 -3.32
C ALA A 177 -14.30 -26.20 -3.43
N ARG A 178 -13.68 -26.62 -2.32
CA ARG A 178 -12.55 -27.56 -2.25
C ARG A 178 -11.31 -27.12 -3.03
N ARG A 179 -11.13 -25.81 -3.21
CA ARG A 179 -9.96 -25.18 -3.84
C ARG A 179 -8.84 -24.86 -2.85
N LEU A 180 -9.15 -24.89 -1.54
CA LEU A 180 -8.17 -24.69 -0.46
C LEU A 180 -8.19 -25.87 0.50
N ALA A 181 -7.05 -26.11 1.14
CA ALA A 181 -6.92 -27.06 2.24
C ALA A 181 -7.38 -26.45 3.58
N ASP A 182 -7.23 -25.13 3.74
CA ASP A 182 -7.59 -24.38 4.95
C ASP A 182 -8.16 -23.00 4.56
N PRO A 183 -9.35 -22.60 5.07
CA PRO A 183 -9.90 -21.27 4.81
C PRO A 183 -9.19 -20.14 5.56
N ILE A 184 -8.30 -20.43 6.50
CA ILE A 184 -7.68 -19.42 7.36
C ILE A 184 -6.60 -18.66 6.59
N LEU A 185 -6.94 -17.45 6.19
CA LEU A 185 -5.99 -16.45 5.72
C LEU A 185 -5.24 -15.87 6.91
N ARG A 186 -3.92 -16.06 6.91
CA ARG A 186 -3.00 -15.61 7.96
C ARG A 186 -2.20 -14.41 7.47
N GLY A 187 -1.79 -13.56 8.40
CA GLY A 187 -1.00 -12.38 8.09
C GLY A 187 0.03 -12.08 9.18
N LEU A 188 1.04 -11.33 8.80
CA LEU A 188 1.95 -10.65 9.71
C LEU A 188 2.42 -9.35 9.09
N HIS A 189 2.92 -8.45 9.91
CA HIS A 189 3.57 -7.23 9.44
C HIS A 189 4.77 -6.86 10.29
N VAL A 190 5.70 -6.14 9.69
CA VAL A 190 6.86 -5.56 10.39
C VAL A 190 7.13 -4.17 9.85
N ARG A 191 7.81 -3.36 10.65
CA ARG A 191 8.30 -2.05 10.24
C ARG A 191 9.81 -1.99 10.44
N TRP A 192 10.55 -1.74 9.37
CA TRP A 192 12.01 -1.59 9.46
C TRP A 192 12.36 -0.19 9.96
N ALA A 193 13.32 -0.08 10.88
CA ALA A 193 13.69 1.21 11.50
C ALA A 193 14.14 2.27 10.49
N ALA A 194 14.82 1.84 9.43
CA ALA A 194 15.31 2.70 8.35
C ALA A 194 14.81 2.25 6.97
N GLY A 195 13.58 1.70 6.90
CA GLY A 195 13.09 1.04 5.71
C GLY A 195 11.56 1.06 5.56
N PRO A 196 11.04 0.21 4.66
CA PRO A 196 9.61 0.12 4.45
C PRO A 196 8.88 -0.51 5.63
N ALA A 197 7.56 -0.36 5.64
CA ALA A 197 6.68 -1.31 6.29
C ALA A 197 6.49 -2.52 5.37
N GLU A 198 6.46 -3.72 5.92
CA GLU A 198 6.22 -4.95 5.17
C GLU A 198 5.01 -5.68 5.74
N GLY A 199 4.14 -6.12 4.86
CA GLY A 199 3.00 -6.98 5.16
C GLY A 199 3.10 -8.28 4.39
N TRP A 200 2.78 -9.36 5.08
CA TRP A 200 2.81 -10.71 4.53
C TRP A 200 1.45 -11.33 4.77
N ALA A 201 0.93 -12.05 3.79
CA ALA A 201 -0.30 -12.81 3.92
C ALA A 201 -0.16 -14.15 3.22
N TRP A 202 -0.79 -15.18 3.78
CA TRP A 202 -0.79 -16.50 3.15
C TRP A 202 -2.02 -17.33 3.50
N VAL A 203 -2.30 -18.30 2.64
CA VAL A 203 -3.35 -19.31 2.81
C VAL A 203 -2.88 -20.65 2.26
N GLU A 204 -3.31 -21.75 2.89
CA GLU A 204 -2.91 -23.10 2.50
C GLU A 204 -3.83 -23.63 1.40
N VAL A 205 -3.27 -23.75 0.19
CA VAL A 205 -4.01 -24.21 -1.00
C VAL A 205 -4.08 -25.73 -1.02
N ARG A 206 -2.97 -26.39 -0.65
CA ARG A 206 -2.83 -27.84 -0.51
C ARG A 206 -2.03 -28.14 0.75
N PRO A 207 -2.11 -29.37 1.31
CA PRO A 207 -1.34 -29.74 2.48
C PRO A 207 0.16 -29.40 2.34
N GLY A 208 0.64 -28.44 3.13
CA GLY A 208 2.03 -27.97 3.12
C GLY A 208 2.40 -27.00 2.00
N GLU A 209 1.48 -26.59 1.13
CA GLU A 209 1.73 -25.64 0.03
C GLU A 209 0.86 -24.38 0.21
N CYS A 210 1.52 -23.24 0.40
CA CYS A 210 0.88 -21.97 0.69
C CYS A 210 0.94 -21.03 -0.51
N LEU A 211 -0.17 -20.37 -0.81
CA LEU A 211 -0.15 -19.13 -1.59
C LEU A 211 0.32 -18.01 -0.67
N VAL A 212 1.38 -17.30 -1.03
CA VAL A 212 2.01 -16.27 -0.20
C VAL A 212 2.12 -14.98 -0.98
N GLU A 213 1.71 -13.87 -0.37
CA GLU A 213 1.89 -12.52 -0.89
C GLU A 213 2.68 -11.67 0.09
N ARG A 214 3.50 -10.79 -0.48
CA ARG A 214 4.31 -9.82 0.27
C ARG A 214 4.10 -8.45 -0.34
N VAL A 215 3.83 -7.48 0.51
CA VAL A 215 3.68 -6.07 0.13
C VAL A 215 4.64 -5.24 0.95
N SER A 216 5.46 -4.43 0.28
CA SER A 216 6.28 -3.41 0.95
C SER A 216 5.71 -2.03 0.69
N LEU A 217 5.61 -1.22 1.75
CA LEU A 217 5.14 0.14 1.70
C LEU A 217 6.24 1.12 2.09
N HIS A 218 6.50 2.09 1.22
CA HIS A 218 7.29 3.27 1.55
C HIS A 218 6.35 4.47 1.63
N ALA A 219 6.13 4.98 2.84
CA ALA A 219 5.29 6.13 3.09
C ALA A 219 6.17 7.37 3.33
N ASP A 220 6.42 8.13 2.26
CA ASP A 220 7.19 9.36 2.32
C ASP A 220 6.25 10.53 2.63
N ARG A 221 6.28 11.03 3.88
CA ARG A 221 5.45 12.15 4.38
C ARG A 221 3.94 11.97 4.26
N LEU A 222 3.47 10.76 3.96
CA LEU A 222 2.05 10.44 3.92
C LEU A 222 1.63 9.75 5.22
N SER A 223 0.52 10.21 5.80
CA SER A 223 -0.22 9.48 6.82
C SER A 223 -1.71 9.49 6.45
N CYS A 224 -2.36 8.34 6.57
CA CYS A 224 -3.80 8.19 6.39
C CYS A 224 -4.51 7.79 7.69
N GLY A 225 -3.82 7.86 8.83
CA GLY A 225 -4.37 7.44 10.13
C GLY A 225 -4.44 5.93 10.36
N VAL A 226 -3.93 5.13 9.42
CA VAL A 226 -3.68 3.69 9.61
C VAL A 226 -2.19 3.48 9.72
N ASP A 227 -1.76 2.64 10.66
CA ASP A 227 -0.36 2.25 10.80
C ASP A 227 0.16 1.64 9.48
N PRO A 228 1.32 2.08 8.94
CA PRO A 228 1.83 1.59 7.68
C PRO A 228 2.07 0.07 7.64
N ALA A 229 2.47 -0.57 8.74
CA ALA A 229 2.67 -2.01 8.78
C ALA A 229 1.35 -2.76 8.71
N ARG A 230 0.33 -2.29 9.45
CA ARG A 230 -1.05 -2.82 9.34
C ARG A 230 -1.65 -2.61 7.94
N LEU A 231 -1.42 -1.45 7.33
CA LEU A 231 -1.85 -1.20 5.95
C LEU A 231 -1.18 -2.17 4.97
N ALA A 232 0.13 -2.43 5.14
CA ALA A 232 0.85 -3.37 4.31
C ALA A 232 0.30 -4.80 4.46
N GLU A 233 -0.06 -5.21 5.68
CA GLU A 233 -0.73 -6.50 5.92
C GLU A 233 -2.06 -6.57 5.17
N ASP A 234 -2.94 -5.59 5.36
CA ASP A 234 -4.28 -5.57 4.74
C ASP A 234 -4.18 -5.62 3.20
N LEU A 235 -3.15 -4.99 2.62
CA LEU A 235 -2.84 -5.06 1.19
C LEU A 235 -2.29 -6.42 0.74
N ALA A 236 -1.45 -7.07 1.56
CA ALA A 236 -1.03 -8.44 1.29
C ALA A 236 -2.23 -9.40 1.33
N VAL A 237 -3.16 -9.21 2.27
CA VAL A 237 -4.41 -9.96 2.34
C VAL A 237 -5.26 -9.72 1.08
N LEU A 238 -5.39 -8.47 0.63
CA LEU A 238 -6.06 -8.12 -0.62
C LEU A 238 -5.43 -8.85 -1.82
N ALA A 239 -4.09 -8.87 -1.91
CA ALA A 239 -3.36 -9.56 -2.96
C ALA A 239 -3.63 -11.08 -2.98
N VAL A 240 -3.67 -11.72 -1.80
CA VAL A 240 -4.05 -13.14 -1.71
C VAL A 240 -5.46 -13.35 -2.25
N GLY A 241 -6.43 -12.52 -1.83
CA GLY A 241 -7.80 -12.62 -2.34
C GLY A 241 -7.89 -12.50 -3.87
N ASP A 242 -7.07 -11.63 -4.45
CA ASP A 242 -7.00 -11.44 -5.89
C ASP A 242 -6.45 -12.68 -6.63
N GLN A 243 -5.40 -13.29 -6.10
CA GLN A 243 -4.89 -14.57 -6.59
C GLN A 243 -5.92 -15.70 -6.42
N LEU A 244 -6.66 -15.74 -5.30
CA LEU A 244 -7.70 -16.75 -5.06
C LEU A 244 -8.84 -16.71 -6.10
N ARG A 245 -9.20 -15.52 -6.57
CA ARG A 245 -10.19 -15.35 -7.65
C ARG A 245 -9.69 -15.83 -9.01
N ARG A 246 -8.37 -15.97 -9.18
CA ARG A 246 -7.71 -16.37 -10.44
C ARG A 246 -7.18 -17.81 -10.44
N LEU A 247 -7.41 -18.58 -9.37
CA LEU A 247 -6.93 -19.97 -9.26
C LEU A 247 -7.31 -20.85 -10.47
N ASP A 248 -8.47 -20.61 -11.08
CA ASP A 248 -8.94 -21.41 -12.22
C ASP A 248 -8.30 -20.97 -13.56
N ALA A 249 -7.73 -19.76 -13.62
CA ALA A 249 -7.08 -19.21 -14.81
C ALA A 249 -5.59 -19.60 -14.92
N GLY A 250 -5.01 -20.18 -13.86
CA GLY A 250 -3.63 -20.64 -13.80
C GLY A 250 -3.22 -21.00 -12.38
N ILE A 251 -2.22 -21.87 -12.24
CA ILE A 251 -1.71 -22.28 -10.92
C ILE A 251 -0.76 -21.18 -10.42
N PRO A 252 -1.09 -20.46 -9.33
CA PRO A 252 -0.15 -19.51 -8.74
C PRO A 252 1.06 -20.24 -8.18
N VAL A 253 2.19 -19.54 -8.07
CA VAL A 253 3.40 -20.11 -7.45
C VAL A 253 3.11 -20.35 -5.97
N LEU A 254 3.11 -21.63 -5.57
CA LEU A 254 2.94 -22.02 -4.18
C LEU A 254 4.32 -22.16 -3.52
N VAL A 255 4.38 -21.76 -2.26
CA VAL A 255 5.58 -21.84 -1.41
C VAL A 255 5.38 -22.97 -0.41
N GLY A 256 6.41 -23.80 -0.23
CA GLY A 256 6.38 -24.87 0.78
C GLY A 256 6.29 -24.27 2.19
N ARG A 257 5.45 -24.85 3.06
CA ARG A 257 5.31 -24.39 4.44
C ARG A 257 6.65 -24.33 5.19
N PRO A 258 7.60 -25.29 5.07
CA PRO A 258 8.92 -25.16 5.69
C PRO A 258 9.72 -23.97 5.19
N GLU A 259 9.59 -23.62 3.90
CA GLU A 259 10.25 -22.46 3.30
C GLU A 259 9.67 -21.15 3.85
N LEU A 260 8.34 -21.03 3.89
CA LEU A 260 7.65 -19.90 4.50
C LEU A 260 8.06 -19.70 5.98
N ILE A 261 8.09 -20.77 6.77
CA ILE A 261 8.51 -20.70 8.17
C ILE A 261 10.00 -20.33 8.28
N GLY A 262 10.85 -20.81 7.37
CA GLY A 262 12.25 -20.39 7.26
C GLY A 262 12.38 -18.89 6.99
N ASP A 263 11.55 -18.33 6.12
CA ASP A 263 11.48 -16.89 5.84
C ASP A 263 11.04 -16.08 7.07
N ILE A 264 10.00 -16.53 7.77
CA ILE A 264 9.52 -15.87 9.00
C ILE A 264 10.60 -15.89 10.09
N ARG A 265 11.35 -17.00 10.21
CA ARG A 265 12.50 -17.08 11.13
C ARG A 265 13.61 -16.11 10.75
N ARG A 266 13.90 -15.94 9.46
CA ARG A 266 14.87 -14.93 8.98
C ARG A 266 14.43 -13.51 9.34
N LEU A 267 13.13 -13.20 9.29
CA LEU A 267 12.61 -11.91 9.78
C LEU A 267 12.86 -11.74 11.28
N ARG A 268 12.54 -12.76 12.09
CA ARG A 268 12.77 -12.75 13.54
C ARG A 268 14.24 -12.56 13.90
N GLU A 269 15.17 -13.20 13.18
CA GLU A 269 16.61 -13.05 13.40
C GLU A 269 17.08 -11.59 13.22
N ARG A 270 16.41 -10.86 12.33
CA ARG A 270 16.63 -9.44 12.06
C ARG A 270 15.78 -8.51 12.93
N ARG A 271 15.17 -9.00 14.02
CA ARG A 271 14.32 -8.18 14.93
C ARG A 271 15.00 -6.91 15.46
N HIS A 272 16.32 -6.91 15.56
CA HIS A 272 17.11 -5.76 16.01
C HIS A 272 17.16 -4.61 14.98
N GLU A 273 16.77 -4.86 13.73
CA GLU A 273 16.64 -3.86 12.67
C GLU A 273 15.21 -3.29 12.55
N LEU A 274 14.26 -3.82 13.33
CA LEU A 274 12.87 -3.39 13.31
C LEU A 274 12.67 -2.14 14.18
N ALA A 275 11.70 -1.31 13.78
CA ALA A 275 11.26 -0.16 14.56
C ALA A 275 10.45 -0.57 15.79
N ASP A 276 9.77 -1.71 15.71
CA ASP A 276 8.90 -2.28 16.73
C ASP A 276 9.33 -3.74 17.02
N ASP A 277 8.90 -4.27 18.16
CA ASP A 277 9.17 -5.67 18.51
C ASP A 277 8.53 -6.65 17.51
N PHE A 278 9.18 -7.79 17.31
CA PHE A 278 8.65 -8.86 16.48
C PHE A 278 7.54 -9.63 17.21
N ALA A 279 6.28 -9.32 16.92
CA ALA A 279 5.12 -9.87 17.64
C ALA A 279 4.75 -11.34 17.28
N TYR A 280 5.49 -11.99 16.37
CA TYR A 280 5.08 -13.25 15.74
C TYR A 280 5.94 -14.45 16.14
N ASP A 281 6.54 -14.43 17.33
CA ASP A 281 7.38 -15.53 17.83
C ASP A 281 6.65 -16.89 17.83
N HIS A 282 5.34 -16.89 18.08
CA HIS A 282 4.50 -18.08 18.03
C HIS A 282 4.49 -18.79 16.67
N LEU A 283 4.72 -18.07 15.56
CA LEU A 283 4.83 -18.66 14.22
C LEU A 283 6.16 -19.38 13.99
N CYS A 284 7.18 -19.12 14.82
CA CYS A 284 8.51 -19.71 14.68
C CYS A 284 8.71 -21.00 15.47
N GLN A 285 7.74 -21.39 16.31
CA GLN A 285 7.84 -22.48 17.30
C GLN A 285 7.52 -23.88 16.73
N VAL A 286 7.43 -24.04 15.41
CA VAL A 286 7.04 -25.31 14.74
C VAL A 286 8.20 -25.98 14.03
#